data_AF-A0A3B9E813-F1
#
_entry.id   AF-A0A3B9E813-F1
#
_cell.length_a   1.000
_cell.length_b   1.000
_cell.length_c   1.000
_cell.angle_alpha   90.00
_cell.angle_beta   90.00
_cell.angle_gamma   90.00
#
_symmetry.space_group_name_H-M   'P 1'
#
loop_
_entity.id
_entity.type
_entity.pdbx_description
1 polymer ?
#
loop_
_entity_poly.entity_id
_entity_poly.type
_entity_poly.pdbx_seq_one_letter_code
_entity_poly.pdbx_strand_id
1 'polypeptide(L)'
;MHKPHITRTYGPIHFEDLDPHRFEDLVRELIYDYKDWQSIEATGRSGSDEGFDIRAYEKTETPSRENTAEDDEVSEIHPMEGNLWMIQGKREKEIGPKRVQAIVAEADIKTPPYGYILAASANFSKESYDIFREELRKKGVMEFYLWGKAELEDMLYLPKNDRLLFTFFGISLVSKRRSRVTELRAGVITKNKLYKILGDNYHFNTPILVRDLKDIKYPYKDDYTDFDKYPRWKEYIAFEHHPLGILCHCHEYYAYIDYDKKEFDFTKLFDLTTNYHVIELDPEKRRIESEKHELTLDTWNFIPNCNKGYITIDGLIKYSDILLVDSIGDISHKCAHIYVDYNKNDDPFAGYIKTFRIIGGGEEFYSDEYSRIKIFPEKHTKLPVTKIYKKKMVLLNDESYKAFQECKLDELYDMDDKYGFLKPRDVIQIYNKAQKGEKRFIQITHKYSTTIEKYLTRASQKNRSGENIKIQLGSDNKNTININVYEFQTYFPPKQQK
;
A
#
# COMPACT_ATOMS: atom_id res chain seq x y z
N MET A 1 -27.00 -1.97 18.85
CA MET A 1 -26.12 -1.83 20.03
C MET A 1 -24.70 -2.13 19.60
N HIS A 2 -23.84 -1.11 19.51
CA HIS A 2 -22.42 -1.30 19.20
C HIS A 2 -21.75 -2.02 20.36
N LYS A 3 -21.05 -3.14 20.10
CA LYS A 3 -20.20 -3.79 21.10
C LYS A 3 -19.17 -2.74 21.58
N PRO A 4 -18.98 -2.55 22.89
CA PRO A 4 -17.97 -1.63 23.38
C PRO A 4 -16.62 -2.05 22.80
N HIS A 5 -15.97 -1.09 22.15
CA HIS A 5 -14.63 -1.25 21.62
C HIS A 5 -13.71 -1.49 22.82
N ILE A 6 -13.20 -2.70 22.97
CA ILE A 6 -12.19 -2.99 24.01
C ILE A 6 -10.98 -2.15 23.62
N THR A 7 -10.74 -1.08 24.38
CA THR A 7 -9.48 -0.36 24.37
C THR A 7 -8.44 -1.39 24.81
N ARG A 8 -7.53 -1.79 23.90
CA ARG A 8 -6.35 -2.57 24.27
C ARG A 8 -5.54 -1.72 25.24
N THR A 9 -5.80 -1.85 26.53
CA THR A 9 -4.88 -1.44 27.59
C THR A 9 -3.65 -2.33 27.50
N TYR A 10 -2.49 -1.79 27.86
CA TYR A 10 -1.33 -2.64 28.13
C TYR A 10 -1.79 -3.71 29.13
N GLY A 11 -1.54 -4.99 28.83
CA GLY A 11 -1.86 -6.05 29.79
C GLY A 11 -1.15 -5.78 31.12
N PRO A 12 -1.64 -6.36 32.23
CA PRO A 12 -1.04 -6.16 33.54
C PRO A 12 0.46 -6.46 33.50
N ILE A 13 1.26 -5.68 34.22
CA ILE A 13 2.70 -5.88 34.25
C ILE A 13 3.00 -7.13 35.08
N HIS A 14 3.76 -8.04 34.49
CA HIS A 14 4.16 -9.30 35.13
C HIS A 14 5.47 -9.09 35.90
N PHE A 15 5.41 -8.42 37.06
CA PHE A 15 6.59 -8.25 37.94
C PHE A 15 7.21 -9.58 38.41
N GLU A 16 6.44 -10.67 38.33
CA GLU A 16 6.88 -12.05 38.62
C GLU A 16 8.00 -12.51 37.68
N ASP A 17 8.08 -11.94 36.46
CA ASP A 17 9.08 -12.27 35.45
C ASP A 17 10.44 -11.61 35.73
N LEU A 18 10.50 -10.65 36.66
CA LEU A 18 11.75 -10.04 37.10
C LEU A 18 12.46 -10.91 38.15
N ASP A 19 13.76 -11.04 38.02
CA ASP A 19 14.62 -11.57 39.10
C ASP A 19 14.47 -10.69 40.37
N PRO A 20 14.49 -11.25 41.60
CA PRO A 20 14.37 -10.46 42.83
C PRO A 20 15.28 -9.23 42.89
N HIS A 21 16.55 -9.35 42.50
CA HIS A 21 17.49 -8.22 42.51
C HIS A 21 17.14 -7.17 41.44
N ARG A 22 16.55 -7.61 40.31
CA ARG A 22 16.06 -6.69 39.28
C ARG A 22 14.81 -5.95 39.71
N PHE A 23 13.96 -6.57 40.53
CA PHE A 23 12.82 -5.90 41.13
C PHE A 23 13.27 -4.83 42.13
N GLU A 24 14.27 -5.13 42.96
CA GLU A 24 14.89 -4.12 43.86
C GLU A 24 15.52 -2.97 43.07
N ASP A 25 16.22 -3.25 41.97
CA ASP A 25 16.76 -2.22 41.07
C ASP A 25 15.66 -1.35 40.45
N LEU A 26 14.52 -1.94 40.07
CA LEU A 26 13.36 -1.19 39.56
C LEU A 26 12.79 -0.25 40.63
N VAL A 27 12.63 -0.74 41.86
CA VAL A 27 12.15 0.07 42.99
C VAL A 27 13.14 1.20 43.28
N ARG A 28 14.44 0.93 43.25
CA ARG A 28 15.49 1.95 43.40
C ARG A 28 15.40 3.02 42.32
N GLU A 29 15.25 2.63 41.06
CA GLU A 29 15.10 3.58 39.95
C GLU A 29 13.82 4.45 40.09
N LEU A 30 12.72 3.87 40.58
CA LEU A 30 11.51 4.63 40.88
C LEU A 30 11.69 5.61 42.05
N ILE A 31 12.51 5.26 43.03
CA ILE A 31 12.78 6.10 44.21
C ILE A 31 13.52 7.38 43.83
N TYR A 32 14.46 7.38 42.87
CA TYR A 32 15.24 8.59 42.52
C TYR A 32 14.37 9.83 42.26
N ASP A 33 13.21 9.65 41.62
CA ASP A 33 12.29 10.72 41.24
C ASP A 33 11.11 10.87 42.21
N TYR A 34 11.15 10.20 43.37
CA TYR A 34 10.07 10.22 44.37
C TYR A 34 10.17 11.43 45.31
N LYS A 35 11.38 11.79 45.76
CA LYS A 35 11.70 12.93 46.64
C LYS A 35 13.06 13.54 46.26
N ASP A 36 13.40 14.70 46.82
CA ASP A 36 14.73 15.30 46.61
C ASP A 36 15.75 14.67 47.59
N TRP A 37 16.52 13.73 47.06
CA TRP A 37 17.49 12.96 47.83
C TRP A 37 18.86 13.64 47.88
N GLN A 38 19.50 13.58 49.05
CA GLN A 38 20.91 13.91 49.22
C GLN A 38 21.80 12.74 48.77
N SER A 39 21.45 11.52 49.18
CA SER A 39 22.12 10.30 48.77
C SER A 39 21.17 9.10 48.82
N ILE A 40 21.44 8.10 47.98
CA ILE A 40 20.74 6.81 47.94
C ILE A 40 21.79 5.71 47.88
N GLU A 41 21.72 4.78 48.83
CA GLU A 41 22.63 3.65 49.00
C GLU A 41 21.88 2.33 48.79
N ALA A 42 22.39 1.48 47.90
CA ALA A 42 21.85 0.14 47.67
C ALA A 42 22.52 -0.85 48.63
N THR A 43 21.89 -1.13 49.77
CA THR A 43 22.46 -2.03 50.79
C THR A 43 22.20 -3.51 50.49
N GLY A 44 21.23 -3.84 49.62
CA GLY A 44 20.82 -5.22 49.32
C GLY A 44 21.81 -6.07 48.50
N ARG A 45 22.74 -5.48 47.72
CA ARG A 45 23.67 -6.25 46.86
C ARG A 45 24.85 -6.90 47.58
N SER A 46 25.10 -6.54 48.84
CA SER A 46 26.33 -6.89 49.56
C SER A 46 26.23 -8.17 50.41
N GLY A 47 25.08 -8.86 50.41
CA GLY A 47 24.90 -10.15 51.09
C GLY A 47 24.92 -10.11 52.63
N SER A 48 24.91 -8.92 53.25
CA SER A 48 24.68 -8.80 54.70
C SER A 48 23.19 -8.62 54.98
N ASP A 49 22.60 -9.65 55.59
CA ASP A 49 21.19 -9.87 55.89
C ASP A 49 20.59 -8.91 56.95
N GLU A 50 20.89 -7.61 56.89
CA GLU A 50 20.30 -6.61 57.80
C GLU A 50 18.84 -6.24 57.44
N GLY A 51 18.21 -6.97 56.53
CA GLY A 51 16.76 -6.86 56.27
C GLY A 51 16.31 -5.67 55.44
N PHE A 52 17.20 -4.82 54.91
CA PHE A 52 16.82 -3.64 54.09
C PHE A 52 17.59 -3.55 52.77
N ASP A 53 16.86 -3.18 51.72
CA ASP A 53 17.39 -3.24 50.35
C ASP A 53 17.98 -1.89 49.91
N ILE A 54 17.42 -0.77 50.37
CA ILE A 54 17.85 0.59 50.03
C ILE A 54 17.78 1.51 51.26
N ARG A 55 18.81 2.32 51.47
CA ARG A 55 18.83 3.44 52.43
C ARG A 55 18.93 4.76 51.66
N ALA A 56 18.14 5.76 52.00
CA ALA A 56 18.16 7.06 51.34
C ALA A 56 18.11 8.20 52.37
N TYR A 57 18.77 9.31 52.09
CA TYR A 57 18.78 10.50 52.94
C TYR A 57 18.09 11.63 52.17
N GLU A 58 16.95 12.10 52.67
CA GLU A 58 16.20 13.23 52.10
C GLU A 58 16.84 14.55 52.55
N LYS A 59 16.97 15.51 51.62
CA LYS A 59 17.49 16.84 51.95
C LYS A 59 16.49 17.59 52.83
N THR A 60 16.95 18.09 53.96
CA THR A 60 16.19 19.00 54.83
C THR A 60 16.50 20.45 54.44
N GLU A 61 15.50 21.22 54.03
CA GLU A 61 15.63 22.67 53.91
C GLU A 61 15.66 23.28 55.32
N THR A 62 16.84 23.51 55.89
CA THR A 62 16.94 24.32 57.11
C THR A 62 16.65 25.77 56.72
N PRO A 63 15.66 26.46 57.32
CA PRO A 63 15.50 27.89 57.09
C PRO A 63 16.76 28.58 57.60
N SER A 64 17.45 29.28 56.70
CA SER A 64 18.60 30.11 57.02
C SER A 64 18.25 31.06 58.16
N ARG A 65 18.88 30.88 59.33
CA ARG A 65 18.90 31.88 60.39
C ARG A 65 19.51 33.16 59.81
N GLU A 66 18.68 34.15 59.55
CA GLU A 66 19.16 35.52 59.32
C GLU A 66 19.84 36.02 60.61
N ASN A 67 21.15 36.23 60.49
CA ASN A 67 22.03 37.10 61.27
C ASN A 67 21.56 37.53 62.68
N THR A 68 22.22 37.01 63.73
CA THR A 68 22.63 37.87 64.86
C THR A 68 23.94 37.36 65.45
N ALA A 69 24.74 38.32 65.90
CA ALA A 69 26.17 38.25 66.14
C ALA A 69 26.61 37.43 67.37
N GLU A 70 27.91 37.10 67.32
CA GLU A 70 28.86 36.85 68.42
C GLU A 70 28.79 35.52 69.20
N ASP A 71 29.94 34.84 69.17
CA ASP A 71 30.47 33.77 70.03
C ASP A 71 29.48 32.76 70.63
N ASP A 72 29.46 31.56 70.05
CA ASP A 72 29.59 30.30 70.79
C ASP A 72 29.79 29.13 69.79
N GLU A 73 30.56 28.13 70.21
CA GLU A 73 31.05 26.95 69.47
C GLU A 73 30.26 26.57 68.20
N VAL A 74 30.95 26.68 67.05
CA VAL A 74 30.49 26.10 65.78
C VAL A 74 30.44 24.58 65.95
N SER A 75 29.26 24.05 66.26
CA SER A 75 28.98 22.63 66.07
C SER A 75 29.04 22.37 64.55
N GLU A 76 30.10 21.73 64.08
CA GLU A 76 30.22 21.28 62.69
C GLU A 76 29.01 20.37 62.37
N ILE A 77 28.08 20.87 61.56
CA ILE A 77 26.96 20.07 61.06
C ILE A 77 27.56 19.02 60.13
N HIS A 78 27.53 17.75 60.53
CA HIS A 78 28.03 16.66 59.71
C HIS A 78 27.15 16.48 58.45
N PRO A 79 27.73 16.23 57.27
CA PRO A 79 27.00 16.07 56.00
C PRO A 79 26.10 14.81 55.91
N MET A 80 25.77 14.15 57.02
CA MET A 80 24.91 12.96 57.14
C MET A 80 23.58 13.21 57.90
N GLU A 81 23.22 14.44 58.25
CA GLU A 81 21.98 14.78 58.97
C GLU A 81 20.77 15.05 58.05
N GLY A 82 20.52 14.17 57.08
CA GLY A 82 19.25 14.16 56.32
C GLY A 82 18.18 13.31 57.01
N ASN A 83 16.92 13.50 56.64
CA ASN A 83 15.85 12.58 57.09
C ASN A 83 16.14 11.19 56.51
N LEU A 84 16.36 10.19 57.37
CA LEU A 84 16.68 8.82 56.94
C LEU A 84 15.42 8.09 56.46
N TRP A 85 15.50 7.53 55.25
CA TRP A 85 14.49 6.70 54.63
C TRP A 85 14.99 5.27 54.45
N MET A 86 14.15 4.29 54.80
CA MET A 86 14.42 2.88 54.56
C MET A 86 13.41 2.32 53.58
N ILE A 87 13.90 1.71 52.49
CA ILE A 87 13.05 1.11 51.47
C ILE A 87 13.37 -0.37 51.34
N GLN A 88 12.30 -1.18 51.31
CA GLN A 88 12.38 -2.62 51.18
C GLN A 88 11.56 -3.10 49.98
N GLY A 89 12.18 -3.86 49.09
CA GLY A 89 11.57 -4.45 47.90
C GLY A 89 11.34 -5.95 48.12
N LYS A 90 10.07 -6.39 48.12
CA LYS A 90 9.72 -7.81 48.26
C LYS A 90 8.98 -8.34 47.04
N ARG A 91 9.66 -9.21 46.28
CA ARG A 91 9.10 -9.89 45.12
C ARG A 91 8.38 -11.19 45.51
N GLU A 92 7.21 -11.06 46.15
CA GLU A 92 6.35 -12.18 46.53
C GLU A 92 5.04 -12.16 45.71
N LYS A 93 4.42 -13.34 45.50
CA LYS A 93 3.16 -13.46 44.74
C LYS A 93 1.96 -12.93 45.52
N GLU A 94 1.96 -13.13 46.84
CA GLU A 94 0.94 -12.65 47.77
C GLU A 94 1.62 -12.26 49.08
N ILE A 95 1.27 -11.08 49.63
CA ILE A 95 1.75 -10.64 50.95
C ILE A 95 0.55 -10.38 51.86
N GLY A 96 0.32 -11.31 52.79
CA GLY A 96 -0.73 -11.21 53.79
C GLY A 96 -0.34 -10.36 55.01
N PRO A 97 -1.30 -10.00 55.88
CA PRO A 97 -1.05 -9.11 57.02
C PRO A 97 0.01 -9.62 58.01
N LYS A 98 0.05 -10.94 58.26
CA LYS A 98 1.08 -11.57 59.11
C LYS A 98 2.49 -11.42 58.55
N ARG A 99 2.62 -11.45 57.22
CA ARG A 99 3.92 -11.31 56.54
C ARG A 99 4.39 -9.87 56.60
N VAL A 100 3.49 -8.90 56.40
CA VAL A 100 3.79 -7.47 56.62
C VAL A 100 4.28 -7.22 58.04
N GLN A 101 3.60 -7.80 59.04
CA GLN A 101 4.02 -7.66 60.44
C GLN A 101 5.42 -8.25 60.69
N ALA A 102 5.74 -9.40 60.10
CA ALA A 102 7.08 -10.01 60.21
C ALA A 102 8.16 -9.13 59.56
N ILE A 103 7.90 -8.60 58.37
CA ILE A 103 8.82 -7.72 57.64
C ILE A 103 9.09 -6.44 58.45
N VAL A 104 8.05 -5.82 58.99
CA VAL A 104 8.22 -4.63 59.85
C VAL A 104 8.93 -4.98 61.15
N ALA A 105 8.72 -6.18 61.71
CA ALA A 105 9.39 -6.62 62.93
C ALA A 105 10.91 -6.83 62.74
N GLU A 106 11.34 -7.24 61.56
CA GLU A 106 12.76 -7.37 61.17
C GLU A 106 13.50 -6.01 61.16
N ALA A 107 12.77 -4.89 61.04
CA ALA A 107 13.37 -3.57 61.10
C ALA A 107 13.79 -3.17 62.53
N ASP A 108 15.10 -2.93 62.74
CA ASP A 108 15.72 -2.69 64.05
C ASP A 108 15.14 -1.45 64.77
N ILE A 109 15.00 -1.57 66.10
CA ILE A 109 14.21 -0.71 66.99
C ILE A 109 15.06 0.42 67.60
N LYS A 110 16.39 0.37 67.48
CA LYS A 110 17.29 1.27 68.20
C LYS A 110 17.34 2.71 67.66
N THR A 111 17.07 2.90 66.37
CA THR A 111 17.00 4.23 65.73
C THR A 111 15.98 4.18 64.58
N PRO A 112 14.72 4.57 64.82
CA PRO A 112 13.69 4.50 63.78
C PRO A 112 13.99 5.49 62.65
N PRO A 113 13.81 5.10 61.38
CA PRO A 113 13.96 6.03 60.27
C PRO A 113 12.84 7.08 60.28
N TYR A 114 13.10 8.23 59.67
CA TYR A 114 12.07 9.24 59.44
C TYR A 114 10.97 8.69 58.52
N GLY A 115 11.37 8.00 57.44
CA GLY A 115 10.48 7.45 56.44
C GLY A 115 10.68 5.96 56.15
N TYR A 116 9.60 5.23 55.86
CA TYR A 116 9.67 3.80 55.54
C TYR A 116 8.79 3.43 54.32
N ILE A 117 9.37 2.78 53.31
CA ILE A 117 8.66 2.35 52.10
C ILE A 117 8.78 0.84 51.94
N LEU A 118 7.65 0.14 51.89
CA LEU A 118 7.60 -1.27 51.52
C LEU A 118 7.01 -1.40 50.12
N ALA A 119 7.82 -1.83 49.15
CA ALA A 119 7.41 -2.05 47.78
C ALA A 119 7.30 -3.55 47.49
N ALA A 120 6.18 -3.98 46.91
CA ALA A 120 5.95 -5.39 46.61
C ALA A 120 5.28 -5.62 45.26
N SER A 121 5.61 -6.75 44.64
CA SER A 121 4.98 -7.23 43.39
C SER A 121 3.54 -7.73 43.57
N ALA A 122 3.01 -7.73 44.80
CA ALA A 122 1.68 -8.20 45.16
C ALA A 122 0.72 -7.04 45.51
N ASN A 123 -0.57 -7.32 45.48
CA ASN A 123 -1.58 -6.40 46.02
C ASN A 123 -1.73 -6.61 47.54
N PHE A 124 -1.94 -5.51 48.27
CA PHE A 124 -2.16 -5.55 49.70
C PHE A 124 -3.63 -5.45 50.05
N SER A 125 -4.06 -6.20 51.06
CA SER A 125 -5.40 -6.07 51.64
C SER A 125 -5.50 -4.82 52.51
N LYS A 126 -6.72 -4.32 52.75
CA LYS A 126 -6.95 -3.21 53.69
C LYS A 126 -6.40 -3.51 55.09
N GLU A 127 -6.59 -4.73 55.56
CA GLU A 127 -6.06 -5.19 56.86
C GLU A 127 -4.53 -5.10 56.91
N SER A 128 -3.85 -5.40 55.80
CA SER A 128 -2.39 -5.26 55.69
C SER A 128 -1.95 -3.79 55.84
N TYR A 129 -2.69 -2.84 55.25
CA TYR A 129 -2.40 -1.40 55.39
C TYR A 129 -2.61 -0.92 56.83
N ASP A 130 -3.68 -1.36 57.50
CA ASP A 130 -3.98 -0.94 58.86
C ASP A 130 -2.92 -1.46 59.85
N ILE A 131 -2.52 -2.74 59.73
CA ILE A 131 -1.43 -3.32 60.54
C ILE A 131 -0.08 -2.64 60.28
N PHE A 132 0.25 -2.37 59.01
CA PHE A 132 1.48 -1.67 58.64
C PHE A 132 1.57 -0.29 59.31
N ARG A 133 0.48 0.46 59.24
CA ARG A 133 0.36 1.80 59.83
C ARG A 133 0.47 1.78 61.35
N GLU A 134 -0.20 0.84 62.01
CA GLU A 134 -0.16 0.72 63.46
C GLU A 134 1.23 0.35 63.98
N GLU A 135 1.90 -0.61 63.35
CA GLU A 135 3.23 -1.08 63.78
C GLU A 135 4.31 -0.02 63.56
N LEU A 136 4.33 0.68 62.43
CA LEU A 136 5.31 1.74 62.18
C LEU A 136 5.10 2.97 63.04
N ARG A 137 3.85 3.32 63.37
CA ARG A 137 3.55 4.39 64.34
C ARG A 137 4.03 4.06 65.74
N LYS A 138 3.84 2.81 66.21
CA LYS A 138 4.38 2.36 67.50
C LYS A 138 5.90 2.45 67.55
N LYS A 139 6.57 2.22 66.41
CA LYS A 139 8.02 2.35 66.27
C LYS A 139 8.52 3.78 66.10
N GLY A 140 7.65 4.78 65.99
CA GLY A 140 8.03 6.19 65.90
C GLY A 140 8.43 6.67 64.50
N VAL A 141 8.06 5.95 63.44
CA VAL A 141 8.29 6.39 62.05
C VAL A 141 7.28 7.46 61.66
N MET A 142 7.76 8.55 61.05
CA MET A 142 6.96 9.74 60.74
C MET A 142 6.18 9.61 59.43
N GLU A 143 6.84 9.11 58.37
CA GLU A 143 6.23 8.89 57.06
C GLU A 143 6.34 7.42 56.64
N PHE A 144 5.29 6.86 56.05
CA PHE A 144 5.36 5.49 55.53
C PHE A 144 4.42 5.25 54.36
N TYR A 145 4.92 4.48 53.38
CA TYR A 145 4.20 4.15 52.16
C TYR A 145 4.29 2.65 51.85
N LEU A 146 3.23 2.12 51.28
CA LEU A 146 3.10 0.71 50.93
C LEU A 146 2.80 0.59 49.44
N TRP A 147 3.83 0.37 48.63
CA TRP A 147 3.71 0.28 47.17
C TRP A 147 3.35 -1.13 46.75
N GLY A 148 2.06 -1.36 46.52
CA GLY A 148 1.57 -2.61 45.93
C GLY A 148 1.73 -2.65 44.41
N LYS A 149 1.37 -3.80 43.82
CA LYS A 149 1.41 -4.02 42.37
C LYS A 149 0.73 -2.89 41.59
N ALA A 150 -0.49 -2.51 41.95
CA ALA A 150 -1.24 -1.46 41.25
C ALA A 150 -0.52 -0.09 41.27
N GLU A 151 0.02 0.31 42.43
CA GLU A 151 0.73 1.58 42.58
C GLU A 151 2.04 1.59 41.76
N LEU A 152 2.75 0.47 41.72
CA LEU A 152 3.94 0.31 40.89
C LEU A 152 3.62 0.35 39.40
N GLU A 153 2.51 -0.27 38.95
CA GLU A 153 2.05 -0.19 37.56
C GLU A 153 1.71 1.26 37.18
N ASP A 154 0.94 1.96 38.02
CA ASP A 154 0.55 3.34 37.78
C ASP A 154 1.77 4.26 37.69
N MET A 155 2.75 4.08 38.59
CA MET A 155 4.00 4.82 38.54
C MET A 155 4.79 4.52 37.26
N LEU A 156 4.86 3.27 36.79
CA LEU A 156 5.58 2.88 35.58
C LEU A 156 4.94 3.38 34.28
N TYR A 157 3.61 3.54 34.26
CA TYR A 157 2.91 4.08 33.09
C TYR A 157 3.02 5.60 32.94
N LEU A 158 3.58 6.31 33.94
CA LEU A 158 3.85 7.74 33.79
C LEU A 158 4.90 7.98 32.68
N PRO A 159 4.71 8.98 31.78
CA PRO A 159 5.63 9.23 30.68
C PRO A 159 7.09 9.45 31.09
N LYS A 160 7.34 9.96 32.31
CA LYS A 160 8.70 10.12 32.87
C LYS A 160 9.42 8.79 33.07
N ASN A 161 8.68 7.71 33.33
CA ASN A 161 9.20 6.38 33.63
C ASN A 161 9.22 5.45 32.41
N ASP A 162 9.01 5.96 31.19
CA ASP A 162 9.05 5.17 29.94
C ASP A 162 10.39 4.44 29.76
N ARG A 163 11.49 5.05 30.23
CA ARG A 163 12.82 4.41 30.24
C ARG A 163 12.80 3.14 31.09
N LEU A 164 12.20 3.20 32.28
CA LEU A 164 12.13 2.06 33.21
C LEU A 164 11.24 0.95 32.63
N LEU A 165 10.09 1.34 32.06
CA LEU A 165 9.19 0.41 31.40
C LEU A 165 9.88 -0.32 30.23
N PHE A 166 10.74 0.37 29.47
CA PHE A 166 11.50 -0.23 28.38
C PHE A 166 12.65 -1.12 28.89
N THR A 167 13.43 -0.63 29.85
CA THR A 167 14.61 -1.34 30.37
C THR A 167 14.23 -2.64 31.09
N PHE A 168 13.17 -2.63 31.90
CA PHE A 168 12.79 -3.78 32.72
C PHE A 168 11.76 -4.70 32.06
N PHE A 169 10.85 -4.16 31.24
CA PHE A 169 9.75 -4.93 30.65
C PHE A 169 9.73 -4.93 29.11
N GLY A 170 10.65 -4.20 28.45
CA GLY A 170 10.69 -4.12 26.99
C GLY A 170 9.52 -3.34 26.36
N ILE A 171 8.74 -2.61 27.16
CA ILE A 171 7.56 -1.87 26.71
C ILE A 171 7.91 -0.37 26.66
N SER A 172 7.65 0.32 25.55
CA SER A 172 7.74 1.78 25.46
C SER A 172 6.49 2.38 24.82
N LEU A 173 5.97 3.43 25.46
CA LEU A 173 4.86 4.27 25.04
C LEU A 173 5.33 5.34 24.04
N VAL A 174 6.56 5.87 24.21
CA VAL A 174 7.11 6.97 23.39
C VAL A 174 7.71 6.49 22.07
N SER A 175 8.31 5.29 22.03
CA SER A 175 8.97 4.75 20.83
C SER A 175 8.02 4.60 19.64
N LYS A 176 6.77 4.19 19.88
CA LYS A 176 5.75 4.02 18.82
C LYS A 176 5.32 5.34 18.19
N ARG A 177 5.14 6.40 18.98
CA ARG A 177 4.78 7.74 18.45
C ARG A 177 5.92 8.35 17.65
N ARG A 178 7.16 8.26 18.14
CA ARG A 178 8.36 8.72 17.40
C ARG A 178 8.55 7.93 16.10
N SER A 179 8.35 6.61 16.13
CA SER A 179 8.42 5.75 14.94
C SER A 179 7.39 6.17 13.87
N ARG A 180 6.13 6.40 14.24
CA ARG A 180 5.09 6.83 13.28
C ARG A 180 5.34 8.21 12.69
N VAL A 181 5.83 9.16 13.48
CA VAL A 181 6.18 10.49 12.97
C VAL A 181 7.33 10.42 11.98
N THR A 182 8.34 9.59 12.25
CA THR A 182 9.46 9.36 11.32
C THR A 182 8.98 8.73 10.01
N GLU A 183 8.11 7.72 10.09
CA GLU A 183 7.49 7.09 8.91
C GLU A 183 6.70 8.09 8.05
N LEU A 184 5.85 8.91 8.68
CA LEU A 184 5.08 9.94 7.98
C LEU A 184 5.98 11.00 7.34
N ARG A 185 7.05 11.43 8.02
CA ARG A 185 8.02 12.37 7.46
C ARG A 185 8.74 11.78 6.25
N ALA A 186 9.17 10.53 6.33
CA ALA A 186 9.78 9.83 5.21
C ALA A 186 8.83 9.77 4.01
N GLY A 187 7.57 9.36 4.22
CA GLY A 187 6.57 9.32 3.16
C GLY A 187 6.31 10.69 2.50
N VAL A 188 6.23 11.77 3.28
CA VAL A 188 6.04 13.14 2.75
C VAL A 188 7.27 13.60 1.94
N ILE A 189 8.48 13.31 2.43
CA ILE A 189 9.72 13.64 1.70
C ILE A 189 9.76 12.89 0.37
N THR A 190 9.47 11.60 0.37
CA THR A 190 9.42 10.77 -0.85
C THR A 190 8.36 11.29 -1.82
N LYS A 191 7.16 11.59 -1.34
CA LYS A 191 6.10 12.21 -2.14
C LYS A 191 6.62 13.49 -2.82
N ASN A 192 7.12 14.44 -2.05
CA ASN A 192 7.60 15.72 -2.59
C ASN A 192 8.75 15.53 -3.60
N LYS A 193 9.61 14.53 -3.38
CA LYS A 193 10.67 14.19 -4.33
C LYS A 193 10.11 13.64 -5.64
N LEU A 194 9.12 12.75 -5.58
CA LEU A 194 8.48 12.19 -6.77
C LEU A 194 7.69 13.24 -7.56
N TYR A 195 7.00 14.17 -6.90
CA TYR A 195 6.36 15.31 -7.58
C TYR A 195 7.36 16.15 -8.39
N LYS A 196 8.60 16.31 -7.90
CA LYS A 196 9.64 17.04 -8.64
C LYS A 196 10.17 16.26 -9.85
N ILE A 197 10.19 14.93 -9.77
CA ILE A 197 10.75 14.05 -10.80
C ILE A 197 9.73 13.75 -11.90
N LEU A 198 8.49 13.41 -11.49
CA LEU A 198 7.42 12.97 -12.38
C LEU A 198 6.52 14.13 -12.85
N GLY A 199 6.57 15.27 -12.15
CA GLY A 199 5.74 16.45 -12.40
C GLY A 199 4.59 16.57 -11.42
N ASP A 200 4.00 17.77 -11.36
CA ASP A 200 2.85 18.12 -10.51
C ASP A 200 1.51 18.09 -11.27
N ASN A 201 1.54 17.67 -12.53
CA ASN A 201 0.35 17.50 -13.35
C ASN A 201 -0.54 16.37 -12.79
N TYR A 202 -1.86 16.53 -12.97
CA TYR A 202 -2.85 15.51 -12.59
C TYR A 202 -2.58 14.15 -13.25
N HIS A 203 -2.14 14.17 -14.51
CA HIS A 203 -1.70 12.98 -15.23
C HIS A 203 -0.35 13.24 -15.88
N PHE A 204 0.52 12.25 -15.79
CA PHE A 204 1.80 12.19 -16.46
C PHE A 204 1.96 10.82 -17.14
N ASN A 205 3.07 10.61 -17.83
CA ASN A 205 3.37 9.34 -18.48
C ASN A 205 4.89 9.22 -18.50
N THR A 206 5.45 8.73 -17.39
CA THR A 206 6.88 8.77 -17.15
C THR A 206 7.38 7.37 -16.81
N PRO A 207 8.37 6.85 -17.55
CA PRO A 207 8.97 5.57 -17.20
C PRO A 207 9.71 5.69 -15.87
N ILE A 208 9.60 4.64 -15.07
CA ILE A 208 10.32 4.46 -13.80
C ILE A 208 10.82 3.02 -13.71
N LEU A 209 11.99 2.81 -13.13
CA LEU A 209 12.49 1.49 -12.81
C LEU A 209 12.17 1.20 -11.34
N VAL A 210 11.29 0.24 -11.08
CA VAL A 210 10.97 -0.19 -9.72
C VAL A 210 11.87 -1.36 -9.36
N ARG A 211 12.58 -1.27 -8.23
CA ARG A 211 13.56 -2.26 -7.76
C ARG A 211 13.25 -2.70 -6.35
N ASP A 212 13.38 -3.99 -6.09
CA ASP A 212 13.37 -4.53 -4.72
C ASP A 212 14.63 -4.06 -4.00
N LEU A 213 14.49 -3.67 -2.72
CA LEU A 213 15.62 -3.34 -1.86
C LEU A 213 16.59 -4.52 -1.71
N LYS A 214 16.08 -5.75 -1.77
CA LYS A 214 16.87 -6.98 -1.59
C LYS A 214 17.60 -7.41 -2.87
N ASP A 215 17.38 -6.73 -3.98
CA ASP A 215 18.05 -7.01 -5.25
C ASP A 215 19.55 -6.68 -5.20
N ILE A 216 20.37 -7.65 -5.56
CA ILE A 216 21.83 -7.52 -5.62
C ILE A 216 22.42 -7.85 -7.01
N LYS A 217 21.59 -8.31 -7.95
CA LYS A 217 22.08 -8.85 -9.24
C LYS A 217 21.70 -8.02 -10.46
N TYR A 218 20.97 -6.92 -10.28
CA TYR A 218 20.80 -5.94 -11.35
C TYR A 218 22.15 -5.50 -11.94
N PRO A 219 22.27 -5.35 -13.27
CA PRO A 219 21.21 -5.40 -14.29
C PRO A 219 21.00 -6.78 -14.94
N TYR A 220 21.56 -7.86 -14.39
CA TYR A 220 21.59 -9.18 -15.04
C TYR A 220 20.34 -10.01 -14.70
N LYS A 221 19.38 -10.07 -15.63
CA LYS A 221 18.14 -10.85 -15.48
C LYS A 221 18.40 -12.36 -15.41
N ASP A 222 19.36 -12.83 -16.21
CA ASP A 222 19.66 -14.26 -16.38
C ASP A 222 20.26 -14.91 -15.13
N ASP A 223 20.73 -14.11 -14.17
CA ASP A 223 21.22 -14.59 -12.89
C ASP A 223 20.07 -15.01 -11.93
N TYR A 224 18.83 -14.81 -12.35
CA TYR A 224 17.62 -15.22 -11.65
C TYR A 224 16.87 -16.28 -12.45
N THR A 225 16.61 -17.43 -11.84
CA THR A 225 15.91 -18.55 -12.51
C THR A 225 14.42 -18.32 -12.71
N ASP A 226 13.83 -17.39 -11.94
CA ASP A 226 12.40 -17.11 -11.86
C ASP A 226 12.06 -15.64 -12.18
N PHE A 227 12.98 -14.90 -12.80
CA PHE A 227 12.83 -13.46 -13.09
C PHE A 227 11.54 -13.12 -13.84
N ASP A 228 11.17 -13.94 -14.84
CA ASP A 228 9.99 -13.70 -15.67
C ASP A 228 8.67 -13.78 -14.87
N LYS A 229 8.69 -14.52 -13.75
CA LYS A 229 7.53 -14.69 -12.87
C LYS A 229 7.55 -13.73 -11.68
N TYR A 230 8.73 -13.53 -11.10
CA TYR A 230 8.98 -12.68 -9.93
C TYR A 230 10.16 -11.75 -10.24
N PRO A 231 9.94 -10.68 -11.01
CA PRO A 231 11.01 -9.76 -11.36
C PRO A 231 11.38 -8.93 -10.14
N ARG A 232 12.65 -8.97 -9.73
CA ARG A 232 13.16 -8.16 -8.60
C ARG A 232 13.33 -6.70 -8.99
N TRP A 233 13.27 -6.43 -10.28
CA TRP A 233 13.20 -5.10 -10.84
C TRP A 233 12.46 -5.13 -12.16
N LYS A 234 11.66 -4.12 -12.43
CA LYS A 234 10.93 -3.98 -13.69
C LYS A 234 10.63 -2.51 -13.95
N GLU A 235 10.69 -2.14 -15.22
CA GLU A 235 10.23 -0.81 -15.65
C GLU A 235 8.71 -0.77 -15.73
N TYR A 236 8.15 0.32 -15.23
CA TYR A 236 6.73 0.62 -15.30
C TYR A 236 6.54 2.05 -15.78
N ILE A 237 5.34 2.33 -16.29
CA ILE A 237 4.93 3.68 -16.61
C ILE A 237 4.15 4.24 -15.44
N ALA A 238 4.71 5.20 -14.73
CA ALA A 238 3.97 5.95 -13.72
C ALA A 238 3.12 7.01 -14.42
N PHE A 239 1.85 7.13 -14.02
CA PHE A 239 0.91 8.01 -14.71
C PHE A 239 0.12 8.97 -13.82
N GLU A 240 0.03 8.70 -12.51
CA GLU A 240 -0.74 9.55 -11.61
C GLU A 240 -0.25 9.49 -10.15
N HIS A 241 -0.44 10.59 -9.44
CA HIS A 241 -0.24 10.67 -8.00
C HIS A 241 -1.53 10.33 -7.24
N HIS A 242 -1.49 9.27 -6.44
CA HIS A 242 -2.56 8.92 -5.52
C HIS A 242 -2.25 9.45 -4.10
N PRO A 243 -3.24 9.78 -3.25
CA PRO A 243 -2.97 10.27 -1.89
C PRO A 243 -2.06 9.37 -1.05
N LEU A 244 -2.06 8.07 -1.32
CA LEU A 244 -1.24 7.07 -0.63
C LEU A 244 0.09 6.73 -1.34
N GLY A 245 0.27 7.11 -2.61
CA GLY A 245 1.37 6.59 -3.42
C GLY A 245 1.38 7.04 -4.88
N ILE A 246 2.05 6.26 -5.72
CA ILE A 246 2.07 6.46 -7.18
C ILE A 246 1.35 5.33 -7.89
N LEU A 247 0.57 5.67 -8.92
CA LEU A 247 -0.08 4.70 -9.80
C LEU A 247 0.79 4.43 -11.01
N CYS A 248 0.90 3.15 -11.35
CA CYS A 248 1.70 2.67 -12.47
C CYS A 248 0.89 1.73 -13.35
N HIS A 249 1.01 1.87 -14.66
CA HIS A 249 0.47 0.90 -15.61
C HIS A 249 1.29 -0.39 -15.53
N CYS A 250 0.67 -1.47 -15.06
CA CYS A 250 1.34 -2.76 -14.93
C CYS A 250 1.16 -3.61 -16.19
N HIS A 251 -0.06 -3.60 -16.73
CA HIS A 251 -0.47 -4.36 -17.91
C HIS A 251 -1.60 -3.68 -18.64
N GLU A 252 -1.61 -3.80 -19.96
CA GLU A 252 -2.76 -3.42 -20.77
C GLU A 252 -2.97 -4.50 -21.85
N TYR A 253 -4.20 -5.00 -21.95
CA TYR A 253 -4.52 -6.09 -22.87
C TYR A 253 -5.69 -5.74 -23.78
N TYR A 254 -5.67 -6.29 -24.99
CA TYR A 254 -6.83 -6.28 -25.88
C TYR A 254 -7.98 -7.07 -25.26
N ALA A 255 -9.18 -6.48 -25.28
CA ALA A 255 -10.36 -7.02 -24.65
C ALA A 255 -11.60 -6.96 -25.55
N TYR A 256 -12.52 -7.88 -25.26
CA TYR A 256 -13.93 -7.85 -25.61
C TYR A 256 -14.71 -7.36 -24.40
N ILE A 257 -15.60 -6.40 -24.57
CA ILE A 257 -16.39 -5.81 -23.48
C ILE A 257 -17.83 -5.59 -23.98
N ASP A 258 -18.82 -6.13 -23.28
CA ASP A 258 -20.24 -5.89 -23.52
C ASP A 258 -20.86 -5.29 -22.24
N TYR A 259 -21.14 -3.99 -22.26
CA TYR A 259 -21.73 -3.28 -21.14
C TYR A 259 -23.20 -3.61 -20.90
N ASP A 260 -23.95 -3.98 -21.95
CA ASP A 260 -25.37 -4.30 -21.84
C ASP A 260 -25.55 -5.65 -21.16
N LYS A 261 -24.70 -6.62 -21.50
CA LYS A 261 -24.72 -7.96 -20.90
C LYS A 261 -23.84 -8.11 -19.67
N LYS A 262 -22.98 -7.12 -19.40
CA LYS A 262 -21.90 -7.20 -18.40
C LYS A 262 -21.04 -8.45 -18.64
N GLU A 263 -20.63 -8.66 -19.89
CA GLU A 263 -19.76 -9.77 -20.30
C GLU A 263 -18.41 -9.23 -20.78
N PHE A 264 -17.33 -9.95 -20.51
CA PHE A 264 -16.01 -9.56 -21.02
C PHE A 264 -15.11 -10.76 -21.29
N ASP A 265 -14.07 -10.54 -22.09
CA ASP A 265 -12.91 -11.44 -22.19
C ASP A 265 -11.68 -10.62 -22.58
N PHE A 266 -10.49 -11.15 -22.34
CA PHE A 266 -9.23 -10.53 -22.76
C PHE A 266 -8.13 -11.58 -22.94
N THR A 267 -7.13 -11.23 -23.75
CA THR A 267 -5.98 -12.10 -24.01
C THR A 267 -4.71 -11.54 -23.40
N LYS A 268 -3.96 -12.40 -22.70
CA LYS A 268 -2.63 -12.08 -22.17
C LYS A 268 -1.50 -12.36 -23.17
N LEU A 269 -1.83 -12.71 -24.42
CA LEU A 269 -0.84 -13.11 -25.42
C LEU A 269 0.14 -11.97 -25.72
N PHE A 270 -0.35 -10.73 -25.77
CA PHE A 270 0.44 -9.54 -26.02
C PHE A 270 0.02 -8.44 -25.04
N ASP A 271 1.00 -7.89 -24.33
CA ASP A 271 0.82 -6.79 -23.37
C ASP A 271 1.21 -5.47 -24.03
N LEU A 272 0.28 -4.52 -24.08
CA LEU A 272 0.45 -3.22 -24.70
C LEU A 272 1.37 -2.29 -23.91
N THR A 273 1.65 -2.61 -22.64
CA THR A 273 2.64 -1.88 -21.83
C THR A 273 4.08 -2.35 -22.04
N THR A 274 4.30 -3.36 -22.89
CA THR A 274 5.65 -3.90 -23.10
C THR A 274 6.58 -2.83 -23.65
N ASN A 275 7.65 -2.53 -22.90
CA ASN A 275 8.55 -1.43 -23.24
C ASN A 275 9.38 -1.76 -24.49
N TYR A 276 9.15 -0.98 -25.56
CA TYR A 276 9.89 -1.10 -26.81
C TYR A 276 11.39 -0.87 -26.64
N HIS A 277 11.84 -0.08 -25.66
CA HIS A 277 13.27 0.17 -25.43
C HIS A 277 14.08 -1.10 -25.10
N VAL A 278 13.49 -2.04 -24.34
CA VAL A 278 14.15 -3.32 -24.01
C VAL A 278 14.06 -4.30 -25.18
N ILE A 279 12.94 -4.29 -25.91
CA ILE A 279 12.73 -5.13 -27.10
C ILE A 279 13.68 -4.71 -28.23
N GLU A 280 14.02 -3.43 -28.33
CA GLU A 280 14.83 -2.94 -29.42
C GLU A 280 16.27 -3.50 -29.42
N LEU A 281 16.79 -3.88 -28.26
CA LEU A 281 18.15 -4.38 -28.11
C LEU A 281 18.30 -5.86 -28.52
N ASP A 282 17.21 -6.62 -28.63
CA ASP A 282 17.20 -8.03 -29.02
C ASP A 282 16.26 -8.27 -30.22
N PRO A 283 16.82 -8.40 -31.45
CA PRO A 283 16.03 -8.60 -32.67
C PRO A 283 15.12 -9.83 -32.64
N GLU A 284 15.51 -10.90 -31.95
CA GLU A 284 14.73 -12.13 -31.92
C GLU A 284 13.53 -12.00 -30.98
N LYS A 285 13.72 -11.38 -29.81
CA LYS A 285 12.59 -11.02 -28.94
C LYS A 285 11.62 -10.08 -29.63
N ARG A 286 12.13 -9.10 -30.39
CA ARG A 286 11.29 -8.20 -31.21
C ARG A 286 10.45 -8.95 -32.22
N ARG A 287 11.04 -9.93 -32.92
CA ARG A 287 10.32 -10.77 -33.89
C ARG A 287 9.20 -11.56 -33.20
N ILE A 288 9.49 -12.21 -32.08
CA ILE A 288 8.53 -13.01 -31.31
C ILE A 288 7.37 -12.15 -30.81
N GLU A 289 7.65 -10.98 -30.23
CA GLU A 289 6.61 -10.06 -29.75
C GLU A 289 5.78 -9.48 -30.89
N SER A 290 6.39 -9.16 -32.03
CA SER A 290 5.67 -8.72 -33.23
C SER A 290 4.72 -9.81 -33.75
N GLU A 291 5.13 -11.08 -33.72
CA GLU A 291 4.27 -12.21 -34.13
C GLU A 291 3.09 -12.39 -33.17
N LYS A 292 3.32 -12.29 -31.86
CA LYS A 292 2.24 -12.31 -30.84
C LYS A 292 1.26 -11.16 -31.05
N HIS A 293 1.78 -9.96 -31.35
CA HIS A 293 0.96 -8.78 -31.64
C HIS A 293 0.09 -9.00 -32.87
N GLU A 294 0.67 -9.46 -33.98
CA GLU A 294 -0.08 -9.77 -35.21
C GLU A 294 -1.18 -10.81 -34.98
N LEU A 295 -0.88 -11.89 -34.27
CA LEU A 295 -1.85 -12.95 -33.95
C LEU A 295 -3.01 -12.42 -33.09
N THR A 296 -2.68 -11.57 -32.11
CA THR A 296 -3.67 -10.94 -31.24
C THR A 296 -4.58 -10.01 -32.05
N LEU A 297 -3.99 -9.18 -32.92
CA LEU A 297 -4.73 -8.28 -33.81
C LEU A 297 -5.62 -9.04 -34.80
N ASP A 298 -5.16 -10.17 -35.36
CA ASP A 298 -5.98 -10.99 -36.28
C ASP A 298 -7.23 -11.57 -35.59
N THR A 299 -7.22 -11.76 -34.27
CA THR A 299 -8.44 -12.15 -33.53
C THR A 299 -9.26 -10.91 -33.17
N TRP A 300 -8.61 -9.91 -32.58
CA TRP A 300 -9.26 -8.72 -32.03
C TRP A 300 -9.94 -7.86 -33.10
N ASN A 301 -9.37 -7.77 -34.30
CA ASN A 301 -9.96 -7.00 -35.40
C ASN A 301 -11.32 -7.53 -35.87
N PHE A 302 -11.65 -8.80 -35.60
CA PHE A 302 -12.91 -9.46 -36.01
C PHE A 302 -13.98 -9.48 -34.91
N ILE A 303 -13.67 -8.90 -33.75
CA ILE A 303 -14.66 -8.56 -32.73
C ILE A 303 -15.52 -7.39 -33.26
N PRO A 304 -16.82 -7.27 -32.91
CA PRO A 304 -17.61 -6.09 -33.25
C PRO A 304 -16.99 -4.81 -32.68
N ASN A 305 -16.95 -3.72 -33.45
CA ASN A 305 -16.34 -2.45 -33.04
C ASN A 305 -16.92 -1.90 -31.73
N CYS A 306 -18.23 -2.05 -31.50
CA CYS A 306 -18.90 -1.61 -30.27
C CYS A 306 -18.50 -2.40 -29.01
N ASN A 307 -17.84 -3.55 -29.19
CA ASN A 307 -17.34 -4.39 -28.10
C ASN A 307 -15.81 -4.42 -28.01
N LYS A 308 -15.08 -3.76 -28.92
CA LYS A 308 -13.62 -3.69 -28.86
C LYS A 308 -13.20 -2.75 -27.75
N GLY A 309 -12.32 -3.22 -26.88
CA GLY A 309 -11.76 -2.41 -25.83
C GLY A 309 -10.41 -2.91 -25.36
N TYR A 310 -10.01 -2.33 -24.23
CA TYR A 310 -8.81 -2.63 -23.49
C TYR A 310 -9.18 -2.90 -22.04
N ILE A 311 -8.44 -3.82 -21.42
CA ILE A 311 -8.41 -3.94 -19.97
C ILE A 311 -7.04 -3.45 -19.49
N THR A 312 -7.05 -2.47 -18.60
CA THR A 312 -5.85 -1.93 -17.97
C THR A 312 -5.78 -2.45 -16.54
N ILE A 313 -4.59 -2.84 -16.11
CA ILE A 313 -4.29 -3.25 -14.75
C ILE A 313 -3.24 -2.28 -14.22
N ASP A 314 -3.66 -1.47 -13.25
CA ASP A 314 -2.83 -0.44 -12.64
C ASP A 314 -2.48 -0.84 -11.21
N GLY A 315 -1.23 -0.64 -10.82
CA GLY A 315 -0.71 -0.96 -9.50
C GLY A 315 -0.41 0.30 -8.69
N LEU A 316 -0.67 0.24 -7.38
CA LEU A 316 -0.35 1.32 -6.44
C LEU A 316 0.94 0.98 -5.67
N ILE A 317 1.97 1.81 -5.80
CA ILE A 317 3.16 1.76 -4.94
C ILE A 317 3.00 2.83 -3.84
N LYS A 318 2.94 2.43 -2.57
CA LYS A 318 2.75 3.38 -1.48
C LYS A 318 4.00 4.19 -1.21
N TYR A 319 3.84 5.45 -0.83
CA TYR A 319 4.97 6.29 -0.44
C TYR A 319 5.72 5.76 0.80
N SER A 320 5.04 5.02 1.68
CA SER A 320 5.64 4.38 2.86
C SER A 320 6.59 3.25 2.50
N ASP A 321 6.37 2.61 1.34
CA ASP A 321 7.08 1.38 0.95
C ASP A 321 8.29 1.73 0.08
N ILE A 322 8.37 2.99 -0.39
CA ILE A 322 9.50 3.55 -1.14
C ILE A 322 10.55 4.06 -0.15
N LEU A 323 11.72 3.43 -0.16
CA LEU A 323 12.81 3.72 0.77
C LEU A 323 13.86 4.66 0.18
N LEU A 324 14.07 4.57 -1.14
CA LEU A 324 15.03 5.41 -1.86
C LEU A 324 14.50 5.72 -3.26
N VAL A 325 14.81 6.93 -3.72
CA VAL A 325 14.55 7.36 -5.09
C VAL A 325 15.84 7.90 -5.66
N ASP A 326 16.33 7.31 -6.74
CA ASP A 326 17.37 7.88 -7.60
C ASP A 326 16.67 8.59 -8.77
N SER A 327 16.87 9.90 -8.87
CA SER A 327 16.22 10.72 -9.89
C SER A 327 16.87 10.62 -11.27
N ILE A 328 18.07 10.06 -11.38
CA ILE A 328 18.86 10.05 -12.61
C ILE A 328 18.79 8.68 -13.28
N GLY A 329 18.91 7.61 -12.49
CA GLY A 329 19.03 6.24 -13.01
C GLY A 329 20.43 5.94 -13.52
N ASP A 330 20.54 5.13 -14.57
CA ASP A 330 21.83 4.69 -15.10
C ASP A 330 21.86 4.55 -16.63
N ILE A 331 22.94 3.95 -17.15
CA ILE A 331 23.15 3.78 -18.59
C ILE A 331 22.20 2.75 -19.22
N SER A 332 21.72 1.78 -18.44
CA SER A 332 20.81 0.72 -18.88
C SER A 332 19.37 1.19 -18.85
N HIS A 333 18.98 1.93 -17.82
CA HIS A 333 17.66 2.51 -17.64
C HIS A 333 17.78 3.99 -17.27
N LYS A 334 17.61 4.86 -18.27
CA LYS A 334 17.71 6.33 -18.18
C LYS A 334 16.43 6.96 -17.64
N CYS A 335 15.93 6.40 -16.55
CA CYS A 335 14.70 6.80 -15.88
C CYS A 335 14.93 6.73 -14.37
N ALA A 336 14.05 7.33 -13.57
CA ALA A 336 14.22 7.32 -12.11
C ALA A 336 14.13 5.89 -11.57
N HIS A 337 15.05 5.51 -10.68
CA HIS A 337 15.00 4.23 -9.98
C HIS A 337 14.32 4.41 -8.63
N ILE A 338 13.27 3.62 -8.38
CA ILE A 338 12.49 3.63 -7.16
C ILE A 338 12.74 2.32 -6.43
N TYR A 339 13.37 2.41 -5.26
CA TYR A 339 13.66 1.26 -4.41
C TYR A 339 12.52 1.06 -3.43
N VAL A 340 11.87 -0.10 -3.53
CA VAL A 340 10.67 -0.47 -2.79
C VAL A 340 10.98 -1.73 -1.98
N ASP A 341 10.49 -1.83 -0.76
CA ASP A 341 10.47 -3.10 -0.04
C ASP A 341 9.29 -3.94 -0.56
N TYR A 342 9.60 -4.99 -1.31
CA TYR A 342 8.57 -5.82 -1.91
C TYR A 342 7.76 -6.54 -0.84
N ASN A 343 6.47 -6.73 -1.11
CA ASN A 343 5.57 -7.42 -0.20
C ASN A 343 5.90 -8.93 -0.15
N LYS A 344 5.16 -9.70 0.69
CA LYS A 344 5.41 -11.14 0.87
C LYS A 344 5.28 -12.00 -0.40
N ASN A 345 4.70 -11.46 -1.46
CA ASN A 345 4.51 -12.15 -2.74
C ASN A 345 5.55 -11.70 -3.79
N ASP A 346 6.64 -11.05 -3.37
CA ASP A 346 7.66 -10.46 -4.25
C ASP A 346 7.04 -9.47 -5.26
N ASP A 347 6.10 -8.66 -4.77
CA ASP A 347 5.34 -7.69 -5.57
C ASP A 347 5.51 -6.28 -4.99
N PRO A 348 5.89 -5.27 -5.80
CA PRO A 348 6.04 -3.88 -5.34
C PRO A 348 4.71 -3.17 -5.08
N PHE A 349 3.58 -3.72 -5.54
CA PHE A 349 2.29 -3.06 -5.47
C PHE A 349 1.52 -3.45 -4.20
N ALA A 350 0.89 -2.46 -3.58
CA ALA A 350 0.01 -2.66 -2.43
C ALA A 350 -1.40 -3.13 -2.83
N GLY A 351 -1.75 -3.01 -4.11
CA GLY A 351 -3.04 -3.38 -4.66
C GLY A 351 -3.13 -2.99 -6.13
N TYR A 352 -4.16 -3.54 -6.79
CA TYR A 352 -4.38 -3.35 -8.21
C TYR A 352 -5.78 -2.83 -8.49
N ILE A 353 -5.90 -1.97 -9.49
CA ILE A 353 -7.15 -1.48 -10.06
C ILE A 353 -7.26 -2.04 -11.47
N LYS A 354 -8.44 -2.54 -11.83
CA LYS A 354 -8.74 -2.99 -13.20
C LYS A 354 -9.75 -2.05 -13.81
N THR A 355 -9.46 -1.58 -15.01
CA THR A 355 -10.31 -0.63 -15.73
C THR A 355 -10.61 -1.16 -17.12
N PHE A 356 -11.86 -1.02 -17.54
CA PHE A 356 -12.36 -1.34 -18.86
C PHE A 356 -12.45 -0.07 -19.69
N ARG A 357 -11.93 -0.11 -20.92
CA ARG A 357 -11.96 1.00 -21.85
C ARG A 357 -12.44 0.55 -23.22
N ILE A 358 -13.61 0.98 -23.65
CA ILE A 358 -14.12 0.71 -25.02
C ILE A 358 -13.56 1.75 -26.00
N ILE A 359 -13.26 1.31 -27.22
CA ILE A 359 -12.76 2.21 -28.26
C ILE A 359 -13.82 3.24 -28.64
N GLY A 360 -13.48 4.51 -28.43
CA GLY A 360 -14.39 5.65 -28.65
C GLY A 360 -15.56 5.70 -27.66
N GLY A 361 -15.52 4.88 -26.60
CA GLY A 361 -16.48 4.89 -25.49
C GLY A 361 -15.88 5.50 -24.23
N GLY A 362 -16.59 5.35 -23.11
CA GLY A 362 -16.12 5.72 -21.78
C GLY A 362 -15.28 4.62 -21.12
N GLU A 363 -14.63 5.00 -20.03
CA GLU A 363 -13.91 4.10 -19.12
C GLU A 363 -14.82 3.73 -17.94
N GLU A 364 -14.79 2.46 -17.53
CA GLU A 364 -15.53 1.93 -16.38
C GLU A 364 -14.61 1.07 -15.52
N PHE A 365 -14.73 1.17 -14.19
CA PHE A 365 -13.99 0.28 -13.30
C PHE A 365 -14.57 -1.13 -13.37
N TYR A 366 -13.69 -2.13 -13.30
CA TYR A 366 -14.13 -3.51 -13.12
C TYR A 366 -14.96 -3.66 -11.85
N SER A 367 -16.10 -4.34 -11.96
CA SER A 367 -16.93 -4.75 -10.84
C SER A 367 -17.26 -6.24 -10.93
N ASP A 368 -17.69 -6.83 -9.82
CA ASP A 368 -18.08 -8.25 -9.75
C ASP A 368 -19.37 -8.56 -10.54
N GLU A 369 -20.03 -7.56 -11.10
CA GLU A 369 -21.18 -7.72 -11.99
C GLU A 369 -20.76 -8.26 -13.37
N TYR A 370 -19.48 -8.12 -13.74
CA TYR A 370 -18.98 -8.58 -15.02
C TYR A 370 -18.64 -10.07 -15.00
N SER A 371 -19.19 -10.81 -15.96
CA SER A 371 -18.92 -12.24 -16.15
C SER A 371 -17.94 -12.46 -17.29
N ARG A 372 -16.88 -13.23 -17.03
CA ARG A 372 -15.91 -13.58 -18.07
C ARG A 372 -16.47 -14.68 -18.99
N ILE A 373 -16.51 -14.39 -20.29
CA ILE A 373 -16.85 -15.35 -21.34
C ILE A 373 -15.60 -15.73 -22.16
N LYS A 374 -15.70 -16.66 -23.10
CA LYS A 374 -14.60 -17.12 -23.95
C LYS A 374 -14.77 -16.62 -25.38
N ILE A 375 -14.13 -15.49 -25.69
CA ILE A 375 -14.07 -14.89 -27.03
C ILE A 375 -12.71 -15.12 -27.66
N PHE A 376 -11.63 -14.96 -26.88
CA PHE A 376 -10.27 -15.20 -27.38
C PHE A 376 -9.96 -16.70 -27.36
N PRO A 377 -9.32 -17.24 -28.41
CA PRO A 377 -8.93 -18.63 -28.44
C PRO A 377 -7.75 -18.89 -27.50
N GLU A 378 -7.64 -20.11 -26.97
CA GLU A 378 -6.48 -20.54 -26.18
C GLU A 378 -5.21 -20.61 -27.01
N LYS A 379 -5.34 -20.99 -28.29
CA LYS A 379 -4.26 -21.02 -29.27
C LYS A 379 -4.60 -20.06 -30.40
N HIS A 380 -3.80 -19.01 -30.54
CA HIS A 380 -3.96 -18.04 -31.62
C HIS A 380 -3.32 -18.58 -32.88
N THR A 381 -4.08 -18.61 -33.97
CA THR A 381 -3.59 -18.98 -35.31
C THR A 381 -4.07 -17.94 -36.30
N LYS A 382 -3.20 -17.57 -37.25
CA LYS A 382 -3.57 -16.64 -38.31
C LYS A 382 -4.57 -17.32 -39.22
N LEU A 383 -5.80 -16.83 -39.23
CA LEU A 383 -6.86 -17.42 -40.04
C LEU A 383 -6.79 -16.84 -41.47
N PRO A 384 -6.88 -17.67 -42.51
CA PRO A 384 -6.75 -17.19 -43.88
C PRO A 384 -7.95 -16.35 -44.30
N VAL A 385 -7.72 -15.50 -45.30
CA VAL A 385 -8.81 -14.84 -46.05
C VAL A 385 -9.70 -15.92 -46.66
N THR A 386 -11.01 -15.85 -46.42
CA THR A 386 -11.95 -16.88 -46.86
C THR A 386 -12.17 -16.81 -48.38
N LYS A 387 -12.53 -15.63 -48.90
CA LYS A 387 -12.80 -15.45 -50.33
C LYS A 387 -12.49 -14.04 -50.79
N ILE A 388 -11.89 -13.92 -51.98
CA ILE A 388 -11.64 -12.64 -52.65
C ILE A 388 -12.60 -12.49 -53.83
N TYR A 389 -13.54 -11.54 -53.74
CA TYR A 389 -14.50 -11.25 -54.81
C TYR A 389 -13.89 -10.34 -55.87
N LYS A 390 -13.48 -10.92 -57.00
CA LYS A 390 -12.91 -10.17 -58.15
C LYS A 390 -13.96 -9.60 -59.11
N LYS A 391 -15.14 -10.22 -59.17
CA LYS A 391 -16.23 -9.89 -60.13
C LYS A 391 -17.38 -9.10 -59.49
N LYS A 392 -17.37 -8.95 -58.17
CA LYS A 392 -18.35 -8.15 -57.42
C LYS A 392 -17.63 -6.98 -56.77
N MET A 393 -18.33 -5.86 -56.61
CA MET A 393 -17.78 -4.62 -56.06
C MET A 393 -18.77 -3.98 -55.11
N VAL A 394 -18.26 -3.31 -54.09
CA VAL A 394 -19.03 -2.36 -53.29
C VAL A 394 -19.01 -1.03 -54.02
N LEU A 395 -20.20 -0.51 -54.32
CA LEU A 395 -20.36 0.78 -54.98
C LEU A 395 -20.55 1.83 -53.88
N LEU A 396 -19.58 2.74 -53.75
CA LEU A 396 -19.70 3.91 -52.87
C LEU A 396 -20.05 5.14 -53.72
N ASN A 397 -20.96 5.97 -53.21
CA ASN A 397 -21.16 7.31 -53.75
C ASN A 397 -19.93 8.20 -53.47
N ASP A 398 -19.89 9.39 -54.07
CA ASP A 398 -18.71 10.26 -54.02
C ASP A 398 -18.36 10.71 -52.59
N GLU A 399 -19.38 10.99 -51.77
CA GLU A 399 -19.22 11.36 -50.36
C GLU A 399 -18.69 10.19 -49.51
N SER A 400 -19.29 9.00 -49.60
CA SER A 400 -18.82 7.81 -48.87
C SER A 400 -17.42 7.40 -49.28
N TYR A 401 -17.12 7.51 -50.58
CA TYR A 401 -15.79 7.19 -51.08
C TYR A 401 -14.76 8.19 -50.58
N LYS A 402 -15.08 9.48 -50.55
CA LYS A 402 -14.22 10.50 -49.93
C LYS A 402 -13.99 10.22 -48.44
N ALA A 403 -15.04 9.89 -47.69
CA ALA A 403 -14.92 9.49 -46.29
C ALA A 403 -14.03 8.26 -46.11
N PHE A 404 -14.14 7.26 -46.98
CA PHE A 404 -13.26 6.10 -47.01
C PHE A 404 -11.79 6.49 -47.29
N GLN A 405 -11.54 7.40 -48.22
CA GLN A 405 -10.17 7.88 -48.52
C GLN A 405 -9.54 8.63 -47.34
N GLU A 406 -10.36 9.36 -46.58
CA GLU A 406 -9.94 10.08 -45.37
C GLU A 406 -9.88 9.18 -44.12
N CYS A 407 -10.06 7.85 -44.27
CA CYS A 407 -10.13 6.88 -43.16
C CYS A 407 -11.24 7.19 -42.14
N LYS A 408 -12.30 7.88 -42.58
CA LYS A 408 -13.51 8.21 -41.81
C LYS A 408 -14.67 7.24 -42.08
N LEU A 409 -14.42 6.19 -42.86
CA LEU A 409 -15.40 5.13 -43.12
C LEU A 409 -14.79 3.74 -42.95
N ASP A 410 -15.39 2.97 -42.06
CA ASP A 410 -15.03 1.64 -41.58
C ASP A 410 -16.22 0.67 -41.58
N GLU A 411 -17.38 1.14 -42.07
CA GLU A 411 -18.63 0.41 -42.05
C GLU A 411 -19.46 0.62 -43.32
N LEU A 412 -20.12 -0.44 -43.79
CA LEU A 412 -21.11 -0.38 -44.86
C LEU A 412 -22.49 -0.69 -44.31
N TYR A 413 -23.49 0.05 -44.79
CA TYR A 413 -24.88 -0.15 -44.43
C TYR A 413 -25.69 -0.61 -45.64
N ASP A 414 -26.59 -1.56 -45.43
CA ASP A 414 -27.41 -2.16 -46.49
C ASP A 414 -28.80 -2.52 -45.96
N MET A 415 -29.85 -2.11 -46.67
CA MET A 415 -31.24 -2.42 -46.31
C MET A 415 -31.81 -3.58 -47.13
N ASP A 416 -31.29 -3.82 -48.33
CA ASP A 416 -31.91 -4.72 -49.32
C ASP A 416 -31.14 -6.05 -49.48
N ASP A 417 -30.25 -6.34 -48.53
CA ASP A 417 -29.35 -7.51 -48.54
C ASP A 417 -28.51 -7.63 -49.83
N LYS A 418 -28.23 -6.51 -50.49
CA LYS A 418 -27.36 -6.41 -51.67
C LYS A 418 -25.99 -7.04 -51.41
N TYR A 419 -25.47 -6.87 -50.20
CA TYR A 419 -24.17 -7.41 -49.77
C TYR A 419 -24.30 -8.69 -48.93
N GLY A 420 -25.48 -9.31 -48.90
CA GLY A 420 -25.79 -10.50 -48.10
C GLY A 420 -24.83 -11.67 -48.27
N PHE A 421 -24.23 -11.78 -49.46
CA PHE A 421 -23.24 -12.80 -49.80
C PHE A 421 -21.88 -12.64 -49.11
N LEU A 422 -21.57 -11.46 -48.55
CA LEU A 422 -20.32 -11.22 -47.83
C LEU A 422 -20.37 -11.84 -46.44
N LYS A 423 -19.28 -12.54 -46.08
CA LYS A 423 -19.06 -13.13 -44.76
C LYS A 423 -17.85 -12.47 -44.08
N PRO A 424 -17.73 -12.56 -42.74
CA PRO A 424 -16.48 -12.21 -42.07
C PRO A 424 -15.28 -12.89 -42.73
N ARG A 425 -14.16 -12.17 -42.85
CA ARG A 425 -12.92 -12.52 -43.58
C ARG A 425 -13.00 -12.51 -45.10
N ASP A 426 -14.15 -12.24 -45.72
CA ASP A 426 -14.23 -12.02 -47.15
C ASP A 426 -13.61 -10.67 -47.54
N VAL A 427 -12.97 -10.64 -48.71
CA VAL A 427 -12.36 -9.44 -49.29
C VAL A 427 -13.11 -9.04 -50.56
N ILE A 428 -13.47 -7.77 -50.67
CA ILE A 428 -14.18 -7.22 -51.83
C ILE A 428 -13.57 -5.89 -52.26
N GLN A 429 -13.61 -5.63 -53.57
CA GLN A 429 -13.13 -4.37 -54.13
C GLN A 429 -14.14 -3.24 -53.91
N ILE A 430 -13.67 -2.08 -53.50
CA ILE A 430 -14.44 -0.82 -53.51
C ILE A 430 -14.29 -0.15 -54.87
N TYR A 431 -15.41 0.34 -55.39
CA TYR A 431 -15.46 1.08 -56.64
C TYR A 431 -16.23 2.39 -56.47
N ASN A 432 -15.67 3.46 -57.05
CA ASN A 432 -16.33 4.75 -57.23
C ASN A 432 -16.24 5.15 -58.72
N LYS A 433 -17.31 5.74 -59.26
CA LYS A 433 -17.43 6.08 -60.69
C LYS A 433 -16.51 7.24 -61.11
N ALA A 434 -16.17 8.16 -60.21
CA ALA A 434 -15.41 9.38 -60.46
C ALA A 434 -13.88 9.17 -60.48
N GLN A 435 -13.34 8.13 -59.82
CA GLN A 435 -11.89 7.86 -59.78
C GLN A 435 -11.54 6.53 -60.44
N LYS A 436 -11.19 6.58 -61.73
CA LYS A 436 -10.60 5.45 -62.48
C LYS A 436 -9.09 5.42 -62.25
N GLY A 437 -8.59 4.61 -61.32
CA GLY A 437 -7.14 4.40 -61.23
C GLY A 437 -6.68 3.37 -60.20
N GLU A 438 -7.09 3.54 -58.94
CA GLU A 438 -6.55 2.73 -57.84
C GLU A 438 -7.54 1.67 -57.36
N LYS A 439 -7.13 0.40 -57.41
CA LYS A 439 -7.95 -0.70 -56.86
C LYS A 439 -7.76 -0.76 -55.35
N ARG A 440 -8.81 -0.41 -54.59
CA ARG A 440 -8.83 -0.55 -53.13
C ARG A 440 -9.71 -1.74 -52.74
N PHE A 441 -9.26 -2.48 -51.74
CA PHE A 441 -9.98 -3.62 -51.20
C PHE A 441 -10.29 -3.38 -49.73
N ILE A 442 -11.40 -3.96 -49.30
CA ILE A 442 -11.75 -4.06 -47.89
C ILE A 442 -11.92 -5.51 -47.51
N GLN A 443 -11.63 -5.83 -46.25
CA GLN A 443 -11.93 -7.11 -45.65
C GLN A 443 -13.04 -6.93 -44.62
N ILE A 444 -14.10 -7.73 -44.73
CA ILE A 444 -15.20 -7.69 -43.77
C ILE A 444 -14.72 -8.30 -42.46
N THR A 445 -14.81 -7.54 -41.38
CA THR A 445 -14.44 -7.98 -40.03
C THR A 445 -15.64 -8.55 -39.30
N HIS A 446 -16.80 -7.89 -39.39
CA HIS A 446 -18.01 -8.30 -38.70
C HIS A 446 -19.26 -8.02 -39.54
N LYS A 447 -20.31 -8.82 -39.35
CA LYS A 447 -21.60 -8.68 -40.03
C LYS A 447 -22.74 -8.97 -39.06
N TYR A 448 -23.70 -8.07 -38.96
CA TYR A 448 -24.91 -8.26 -38.14
C TYR A 448 -26.08 -7.40 -38.66
N SER A 449 -27.28 -7.73 -38.21
CA SER A 449 -28.51 -7.00 -38.51
C SER A 449 -29.06 -6.35 -37.25
N THR A 450 -29.51 -5.10 -37.35
CA THR A 450 -30.05 -4.33 -36.22
C THR A 450 -30.94 -3.19 -36.72
N THR A 451 -31.69 -2.54 -35.84
CA THR A 451 -32.35 -1.26 -36.14
C THR A 451 -31.36 -0.10 -36.06
N ILE A 452 -31.59 0.96 -36.83
CA ILE A 452 -30.78 2.20 -36.78
C ILE A 452 -30.69 2.76 -35.35
N GLU A 453 -31.81 2.80 -34.62
CA GLU A 453 -31.85 3.32 -33.24
C GLU A 453 -30.87 2.58 -32.33
N LYS A 454 -31.05 1.26 -32.22
CA LYS A 454 -30.19 0.39 -31.41
C LYS A 454 -28.71 0.46 -31.81
N TYR A 455 -28.42 0.58 -33.10
CA TYR A 455 -27.06 0.74 -33.59
C TYR A 455 -26.45 2.07 -33.12
N LEU A 456 -27.15 3.19 -33.30
CA LEU A 456 -26.69 4.51 -32.86
C LEU A 456 -26.59 4.63 -31.34
N THR A 457 -27.37 3.87 -30.56
CA THR A 457 -27.19 3.83 -29.10
C THR A 457 -25.84 3.23 -28.70
N ARG A 458 -25.37 2.21 -29.44
CA ARG A 458 -24.15 1.44 -29.16
C ARG A 458 -22.91 1.93 -29.92
N ALA A 459 -23.09 2.71 -30.98
CA ALA A 459 -22.00 3.26 -31.75
C ALA A 459 -21.12 4.18 -30.88
N SER A 460 -19.81 3.94 -30.90
CA SER A 460 -18.83 4.76 -30.19
C SER A 460 -18.84 6.21 -30.69
N GLN A 461 -19.08 6.42 -31.99
CA GLN A 461 -19.16 7.74 -32.61
C GLN A 461 -20.55 8.02 -33.20
N LYS A 462 -21.57 8.14 -32.33
CA LYS A 462 -22.99 8.30 -32.72
C LYS A 462 -23.24 9.29 -33.86
N ASN A 463 -22.60 10.47 -33.79
CA ASN A 463 -22.77 11.52 -34.80
C ASN A 463 -22.21 11.09 -36.16
N ARG A 464 -20.97 10.58 -36.18
CA ARG A 464 -20.31 10.11 -37.41
C ARG A 464 -21.03 8.91 -38.01
N SER A 465 -21.40 7.92 -37.18
CA SER A 465 -22.18 6.77 -37.62
C SER A 465 -23.53 7.19 -38.19
N GLY A 466 -24.21 8.15 -37.56
CA GLY A 466 -25.47 8.71 -38.05
C GLY A 466 -25.34 9.43 -39.40
N GLU A 467 -24.27 10.22 -39.58
CA GLU A 467 -23.95 10.86 -40.86
C GLU A 467 -23.63 9.83 -41.95
N ASN A 468 -22.79 8.83 -41.64
CA ASN A 468 -22.42 7.78 -42.58
C ASN A 468 -23.63 6.96 -43.05
N ILE A 469 -24.58 6.66 -42.16
CA ILE A 469 -25.84 6.00 -42.52
C ILE A 469 -26.63 6.86 -43.51
N LYS A 470 -26.80 8.16 -43.22
CA LYS A 470 -27.52 9.08 -44.11
C LYS A 470 -26.87 9.18 -45.48
N ILE A 471 -25.55 9.32 -45.52
CA ILE A 471 -24.78 9.42 -46.76
C ILE A 471 -24.90 8.14 -47.60
N GLN A 472 -24.84 6.96 -46.97
CA GLN A 472 -24.88 5.68 -47.71
C GLN A 472 -26.28 5.27 -48.16
N LEU A 473 -27.30 5.49 -47.32
CA LEU A 473 -28.67 5.03 -47.56
C LEU A 473 -29.59 6.10 -48.18
N GLY A 474 -29.15 7.36 -48.22
CA GLY A 474 -29.84 8.46 -48.91
C GLY A 474 -31.23 8.81 -48.37
N SER A 475 -31.57 8.40 -47.13
CA SER A 475 -32.90 8.58 -46.54
C SER A 475 -32.83 9.25 -45.17
N ASP A 476 -33.81 10.11 -44.88
CA ASP A 476 -34.03 10.64 -43.53
C ASP A 476 -34.48 9.50 -42.61
N ASN A 477 -33.53 9.06 -41.77
CA ASN A 477 -33.62 8.11 -40.66
C ASN A 477 -35.03 7.88 -40.10
N LYS A 478 -35.73 6.83 -40.56
CA LYS A 478 -36.78 6.21 -39.74
C LYS A 478 -36.08 5.25 -38.77
N ASN A 479 -36.08 5.61 -37.48
CA ASN A 479 -35.37 4.92 -36.39
C ASN A 479 -35.66 3.40 -36.31
N THR A 480 -36.80 2.95 -36.83
CA THR A 480 -37.28 1.56 -36.78
C THR A 480 -36.87 0.69 -37.98
N ILE A 481 -36.11 1.22 -38.95
CA ILE A 481 -35.68 0.42 -40.11
C ILE A 481 -34.55 -0.53 -39.70
N ASN A 482 -34.68 -1.80 -40.12
CA ASN A 482 -33.62 -2.79 -40.02
C ASN A 482 -32.55 -2.54 -41.07
N ILE A 483 -31.30 -2.54 -40.64
CA ILE A 483 -30.10 -2.40 -41.48
C ILE A 483 -29.17 -3.58 -41.23
N ASN A 484 -28.49 -4.01 -42.28
CA ASN A 484 -27.32 -4.87 -42.19
C ASN A 484 -26.08 -3.97 -42.11
N VAL A 485 -25.29 -4.19 -41.07
CA VAL A 485 -24.02 -3.50 -40.84
C VAL A 485 -22.89 -4.44 -41.18
N TYR A 486 -21.97 -3.98 -42.04
CA TYR A 486 -20.75 -4.68 -42.40
C TYR A 486 -19.56 -3.83 -41.96
N GLU A 487 -18.95 -4.22 -40.85
CA GLU A 487 -17.70 -3.62 -40.40
C GLU A 487 -16.55 -4.13 -41.27
N PHE A 488 -15.59 -3.27 -41.59
CA PHE A 488 -14.47 -3.64 -42.43
C PHE A 488 -13.17 -2.93 -42.05
N GLN A 489 -12.06 -3.50 -42.54
CA GLN A 489 -10.74 -2.87 -42.54
C GLN A 489 -10.20 -2.78 -43.97
N THR A 490 -9.34 -1.79 -44.23
CA THR A 490 -8.65 -1.68 -45.52
C THR A 490 -7.73 -2.88 -45.72
N TYR A 491 -7.86 -3.55 -46.86
CA TYR A 491 -7.05 -4.72 -47.21
C TYR A 491 -6.08 -4.36 -48.31
N PHE A 492 -4.79 -4.54 -48.04
CA PHE A 492 -3.75 -4.43 -49.05
C PHE A 492 -3.39 -5.84 -49.50
N PRO A 493 -3.78 -6.25 -50.72
CA PRO A 493 -3.36 -7.54 -51.23
C PRO A 493 -1.81 -7.58 -51.26
N PRO A 494 -1.19 -8.71 -50.87
CA PRO A 494 0.25 -8.84 -50.95
C PRO A 494 0.68 -8.49 -52.37
N LYS A 495 1.67 -7.58 -52.50
CA LYS A 495 2.26 -7.26 -53.80
C LYS A 495 2.66 -8.59 -54.42
N GLN A 496 2.04 -8.94 -55.55
CA GLN A 496 2.51 -10.07 -56.33
C GLN A 496 3.95 -9.73 -56.70
N GLN A 497 4.92 -10.38 -56.04
CA GLN A 497 6.28 -10.44 -56.54
C GLN A 497 6.14 -11.07 -57.93
N LYS A 498 6.28 -10.23 -58.95
CA LYS A 498 6.38 -10.65 -60.34
C LYS A 498 7.80 -11.07 -60.61
#